data_AF-A0A068U2Z3-F1
#
_entry.id   AF-A0A068U2Z3-F1
#
_cell.length_a   1.000
_cell.length_b   1.000
_cell.length_c   1.000
_cell.angle_alpha   90.00
_cell.angle_beta   90.00
_cell.angle_gamma   90.00
#
_symmetry.space_group_name_H-M   'P 1'
#
loop_
_entity.id
_entity.type
_entity.pdbx_description
1 polymer ?
#
loop_
_entity_poly.entity_id
_entity_poly.type
_entity_poly.pdbx_seq_one_letter_code
_entity_poly.pdbx_strand_id
1 'polypeptide(L)'
;MLEGVDFSSNSLTGNPIGEKFLISAGSVNRLIYNFYWWNYITRRYKLPEFGSLYLQINNLNGQIPESPIPNEIGNLLKLESLDLVENSLSGSIPVAIFNISTLRMLNLANNHLSGILPSNMCHGLHNLEYIDLLLNNFSGAIPASISNCSKLTEIYLGDNKLSVNLHLQNWASSLPS
;
A
#
# COMPACT_ATOMS: atom_id res chain seq x y z
N MET A 1 14.99 -16.53 -2.22
CA MET A 1 14.73 -15.24 -1.56
C MET A 1 14.72 -14.23 -2.68
N LEU A 2 13.54 -13.81 -3.12
CA LEU A 2 13.42 -12.90 -4.26
C LEU A 2 13.65 -11.49 -3.75
N GLU A 3 14.68 -10.84 -4.30
CA GLU A 3 15.24 -9.57 -3.86
C GLU A 3 14.14 -8.50 -3.76
N GLY A 4 14.12 -7.74 -2.67
CA GLY A 4 13.27 -6.55 -2.53
C GLY A 4 13.93 -5.34 -3.17
N VAL A 5 13.15 -4.30 -3.47
CA VAL A 5 13.69 -3.01 -3.90
C VAL A 5 13.36 -1.94 -2.87
N ASP A 6 14.41 -1.25 -2.38
CA ASP A 6 14.30 -0.20 -1.38
C ASP A 6 14.61 1.17 -1.99
N PHE A 7 13.61 2.06 -1.93
CA PHE A 7 13.66 3.44 -2.36
C PHE A 7 13.35 4.42 -1.22
N SER A 8 13.43 3.96 0.03
CA SER A 8 13.10 4.77 1.21
C SER A 8 14.05 5.95 1.44
N SER A 9 13.55 7.00 2.10
CA SER A 9 14.37 8.15 2.53
C SER A 9 15.09 8.91 1.40
N ASN A 10 14.57 8.86 0.17
CA ASN A 10 15.22 9.47 -1.00
C ASN A 10 14.66 10.87 -1.37
N SER A 11 13.87 11.50 -0.48
CA SER A 11 13.22 12.79 -0.75
C SER A 11 12.40 12.82 -2.05
N LEU A 12 11.77 11.70 -2.39
CA LEU A 12 10.96 11.56 -3.62
C LEU A 12 9.71 12.44 -3.51
N THR A 13 9.36 13.21 -4.55
CA THR A 13 8.23 14.16 -4.53
C THR A 13 7.44 14.15 -5.86
N GLY A 14 6.14 14.50 -5.81
CA GLY A 14 5.36 14.91 -6.99
C GLY A 14 4.23 13.96 -7.43
N ASN A 15 3.35 14.48 -8.32
CA ASN A 15 2.19 13.80 -8.91
C ASN A 15 2.49 13.40 -10.39
N PRO A 16 2.25 12.14 -10.81
CA PRO A 16 2.58 11.65 -12.14
C PRO A 16 1.75 12.29 -13.28
N ILE A 17 2.34 13.21 -14.06
CA ILE A 17 1.79 13.66 -15.36
C ILE A 17 2.91 13.77 -16.42
N GLY A 18 3.06 12.75 -17.30
CA GLY A 18 3.78 12.85 -18.58
C GLY A 18 5.03 11.97 -18.83
N GLU A 19 5.42 11.86 -20.11
CA GLU A 19 6.55 11.09 -20.67
C GLU A 19 7.81 11.94 -20.92
N LYS A 20 8.86 11.75 -20.11
CA LYS A 20 10.31 11.82 -20.48
C LYS A 20 11.17 11.98 -19.22
N PHE A 21 12.20 11.16 -19.04
CA PHE A 21 13.45 11.60 -18.38
C PHE A 21 14.67 10.73 -18.75
N LEU A 22 15.84 11.37 -18.76
CA LEU A 22 17.21 10.83 -18.96
C LEU A 22 17.95 10.82 -17.61
N ILE A 23 18.80 9.81 -17.37
CA ILE A 23 19.61 9.69 -16.15
C ILE A 23 21.07 10.04 -16.48
N SER A 24 21.71 10.97 -15.75
CA SER A 24 23.17 11.14 -15.75
C SER A 24 23.74 10.92 -14.35
N ALA A 25 24.83 10.16 -14.25
CA ALA A 25 25.52 9.84 -13.02
C ALA A 25 26.14 11.10 -12.39
N GLY A 26 25.70 11.43 -11.18
CA GLY A 26 26.14 12.59 -10.40
C GLY A 26 24.95 13.38 -9.89
N SER A 27 24.68 13.29 -8.58
CA SER A 27 23.76 14.17 -7.83
C SER A 27 22.40 14.39 -8.50
N VAL A 28 21.52 13.38 -8.52
CA VAL A 28 20.20 13.53 -9.13
C VAL A 28 19.14 13.85 -8.07
N ASN A 29 18.93 15.16 -7.89
CA ASN A 29 17.65 15.71 -7.44
C ASN A 29 16.60 15.45 -8.53
N ARG A 30 15.43 14.92 -8.14
CA ARG A 30 14.24 14.53 -8.94
C ARG A 30 14.23 13.12 -9.54
N LEU A 31 13.43 12.26 -8.91
CA LEU A 31 12.75 11.15 -9.56
C LEU A 31 11.29 11.56 -9.81
N ILE A 32 10.87 11.60 -11.07
CA ILE A 32 9.50 11.91 -11.50
C ILE A 32 8.78 10.58 -11.73
N TYR A 33 7.78 10.30 -10.89
CA TYR A 33 6.89 9.13 -10.99
C TYR A 33 5.96 9.29 -12.21
N ASN A 34 5.75 8.24 -13.03
CA ASN A 34 4.65 8.12 -14.01
C ASN A 34 4.42 6.64 -14.41
N PHE A 35 3.33 6.34 -15.14
CA PHE A 35 2.98 5.06 -15.79
C PHE A 35 4.15 4.39 -16.52
N TYR A 36 5.12 5.17 -17.01
CA TYR A 36 6.34 4.69 -17.62
C TYR A 36 7.37 4.18 -16.62
N TRP A 37 7.38 4.62 -15.36
CA TRP A 37 8.19 4.03 -14.30
C TRP A 37 7.60 2.69 -13.86
N TRP A 38 6.27 2.61 -13.75
CA TRP A 38 5.60 1.32 -13.53
C TRP A 38 5.84 0.36 -14.69
N ASN A 39 5.67 0.80 -15.95
CA ASN A 39 6.01 0.03 -17.14
C ASN A 39 7.51 -0.27 -17.26
N TYR A 40 8.39 0.65 -16.84
CA TYR A 40 9.83 0.46 -16.89
C TYR A 40 10.26 -0.54 -15.82
N ILE A 41 9.80 -0.45 -14.57
CA ILE A 41 10.12 -1.46 -13.57
C ILE A 41 9.51 -2.81 -13.99
N THR A 42 8.27 -2.81 -14.49
CA THR A 42 7.60 -4.07 -14.92
C THR A 42 8.30 -4.72 -16.10
N ARG A 43 8.75 -3.94 -17.09
CA ARG A 43 9.41 -4.44 -18.30
C ARG A 43 10.93 -4.63 -18.15
N ARG A 44 11.63 -3.72 -17.45
CA ARG A 44 13.10 -3.72 -17.25
C ARG A 44 13.53 -4.79 -16.25
N TYR A 45 12.77 -4.98 -15.17
CA TYR A 45 13.08 -5.96 -14.14
C TYR A 45 12.30 -7.27 -14.26
N LYS A 46 11.40 -7.42 -15.24
CA LYS A 46 10.47 -8.56 -15.31
C LYS A 46 9.74 -8.71 -13.96
N LEU A 47 8.75 -7.85 -13.70
CA LEU A 47 8.09 -7.75 -12.38
C LEU A 47 7.36 -8.97 -11.81
N PRO A 48 7.07 -10.11 -12.48
CA PRO A 48 6.52 -11.24 -11.74
C PRO A 48 7.57 -11.92 -10.84
N GLU A 49 8.56 -11.24 -10.26
CA GLU A 49 9.63 -11.87 -9.45
C GLU A 49 10.03 -11.08 -8.19
N PHE A 50 9.49 -9.90 -7.86
CA PHE A 50 9.97 -9.14 -6.67
C PHE A 50 9.02 -9.30 -5.48
N GLY A 51 9.58 -9.72 -4.33
CA GLY A 51 8.82 -10.02 -3.12
C GLY A 51 8.53 -8.81 -2.23
N SER A 52 9.27 -7.71 -2.35
CA SER A 52 9.09 -6.56 -1.44
C SER A 52 9.38 -5.22 -2.10
N LEU A 53 8.55 -4.21 -1.79
CA LEU A 53 8.68 -2.83 -2.24
C LEU A 53 8.62 -1.87 -1.04
N TYR A 54 9.72 -1.15 -0.83
CA TYR A 54 9.90 -0.21 0.27
C TYR A 54 10.02 1.22 -0.27
N LEU A 55 9.07 2.08 0.10
CA LEU A 55 8.92 3.45 -0.38
C LEU A 55 8.72 4.46 0.76
N GLN A 56 9.02 4.06 1.98
CA GLN A 56 8.79 4.82 3.20
C GLN A 56 9.62 6.11 3.29
N ILE A 57 9.11 7.08 4.07
CA ILE A 57 9.81 8.33 4.39
C ILE A 57 10.16 9.09 3.11
N ASN A 58 9.12 9.37 2.31
CA ASN A 58 9.21 10.18 1.10
C ASN A 58 8.12 11.25 1.13
N ASN A 59 8.12 12.19 0.18
CA ASN A 59 7.10 13.23 0.05
C ASN A 59 6.16 12.92 -1.13
N LEU A 60 5.79 11.64 -1.29
CA LEU A 60 4.89 11.19 -2.34
C LEU A 60 3.49 11.78 -2.09
N ASN A 61 2.90 12.38 -3.13
CA ASN A 61 1.54 12.90 -3.09
C ASN A 61 0.75 12.50 -4.33
N GLY A 62 -0.57 12.43 -4.21
CA GLY A 62 -1.47 12.14 -5.31
C GLY A 62 -2.72 13.00 -5.18
N GLN A 63 -2.87 13.99 -6.06
CA GLN A 63 -4.06 14.87 -6.10
C GLN A 63 -5.17 14.35 -7.02
N ILE A 64 -5.05 13.13 -7.56
CA ILE A 64 -6.11 12.56 -8.40
C ILE A 64 -7.26 12.12 -7.47
N PRO A 65 -8.50 12.59 -7.69
CA PRO A 65 -9.62 12.41 -6.77
C PRO A 65 -10.07 10.96 -6.51
N GLU A 66 -9.46 9.94 -7.11
CA GLU A 66 -9.93 8.55 -6.99
C GLU A 66 -8.91 7.56 -6.42
N SER A 67 -7.60 7.75 -6.56
CA SER A 67 -6.61 6.92 -5.85
C SER A 67 -5.17 7.45 -6.02
N PRO A 68 -4.42 7.68 -4.92
CA PRO A 68 -3.01 8.07 -4.99
C PRO A 68 -2.10 6.89 -5.34
N ILE A 69 -2.60 5.65 -5.17
CA ILE A 69 -1.94 4.41 -5.59
C ILE A 69 -2.58 3.96 -6.91
N PRO A 70 -1.82 3.75 -7.99
CA PRO A 70 -2.38 3.33 -9.28
C PRO A 70 -3.01 1.93 -9.18
N ASN A 71 -4.13 1.69 -9.89
CA ASN A 71 -4.79 0.38 -9.92
C ASN A 71 -3.85 -0.74 -10.42
N GLU A 72 -2.85 -0.38 -11.22
CA GLU A 72 -1.85 -1.28 -11.76
C GLU A 72 -0.99 -1.96 -10.70
N ILE A 73 -0.99 -1.48 -9.44
CA ILE A 73 -0.41 -2.15 -8.26
C ILE A 73 -0.88 -3.62 -8.15
N GLY A 74 -2.12 -3.90 -8.55
CA GLY A 74 -2.68 -5.25 -8.55
C GLY A 74 -2.01 -6.21 -9.53
N ASN A 75 -1.19 -5.72 -10.46
CA ASN A 75 -0.43 -6.55 -11.39
C ASN A 75 0.85 -7.14 -10.76
N LEU A 76 1.21 -6.74 -9.53
CA LEU A 76 2.37 -7.29 -8.81
C LEU A 76 2.03 -8.62 -8.12
N LEU A 77 1.74 -9.66 -8.91
CA LEU A 77 1.24 -10.94 -8.42
C LEU A 77 2.19 -11.72 -7.49
N LYS A 78 3.46 -11.30 -7.35
CA LYS A 78 4.43 -11.90 -6.42
C LYS A 78 4.82 -10.99 -5.24
N LEU A 79 4.19 -9.83 -5.10
CA LEU A 79 4.50 -8.89 -4.03
C LEU A 79 4.05 -9.46 -2.68
N GLU A 80 4.99 -9.67 -1.77
CA GLU A 80 4.73 -10.11 -0.40
C GLU A 80 4.69 -8.94 0.59
N SER A 81 5.41 -7.84 0.34
CA SER A 81 5.50 -6.70 1.25
C SER A 81 5.37 -5.38 0.49
N LEU A 82 4.44 -4.52 0.93
CA LEU A 82 4.27 -3.16 0.44
C LEU A 82 4.35 -2.18 1.61
N ASP A 83 5.40 -1.36 1.63
CA ASP A 83 5.58 -0.32 2.65
C ASP A 83 5.58 1.08 2.03
N LEU A 84 4.60 1.89 2.43
CA LEU A 84 4.37 3.27 1.99
C LEU A 84 4.25 4.22 3.20
N VAL A 85 4.74 3.83 4.38
CA VAL A 85 4.63 4.62 5.61
C VAL A 85 5.28 5.99 5.48
N GLU A 86 4.74 6.98 6.16
CA GLU A 86 5.26 8.37 6.21
C GLU A 86 5.39 8.99 4.80
N ASN A 87 4.24 9.17 4.15
CA ASN A 87 4.12 9.88 2.88
C ASN A 87 2.96 10.88 2.97
N SER A 88 2.66 11.58 1.87
CA SER A 88 1.52 12.51 1.75
C SER A 88 0.44 11.98 0.80
N LEU A 89 0.22 10.66 0.78
CA LEU A 89 -0.78 10.02 -0.07
C LEU A 89 -2.19 10.38 0.40
N SER A 90 -3.09 10.73 -0.52
CA SER A 90 -4.48 11.13 -0.20
C SER A 90 -5.49 10.51 -1.16
N GLY A 91 -6.72 10.26 -0.69
CA GLY A 91 -7.75 9.54 -1.45
C GLY A 91 -7.95 8.10 -0.96
N SER A 92 -8.71 7.27 -1.69
CA SER A 92 -8.98 5.89 -1.31
C SER A 92 -7.89 4.91 -1.71
N ILE A 93 -7.77 3.80 -0.97
CA ILE A 93 -6.96 2.65 -1.39
C ILE A 93 -7.63 2.02 -2.63
N PRO A 94 -6.89 1.80 -3.73
CA PRO A 94 -7.46 1.17 -4.92
C PRO A 94 -7.82 -0.29 -4.62
N VAL A 95 -8.99 -0.73 -5.06
CA VAL A 95 -9.47 -2.11 -4.81
C VAL A 95 -8.51 -3.18 -5.33
N ALA A 96 -7.68 -2.83 -6.31
CA ALA A 96 -6.70 -3.73 -6.91
C ALA A 96 -5.62 -4.22 -5.94
N ILE A 97 -5.28 -3.47 -4.87
CA ILE A 97 -4.35 -3.96 -3.83
C ILE A 97 -4.88 -5.24 -3.20
N PHE A 98 -6.20 -5.34 -2.99
CA PHE A 98 -6.82 -6.48 -2.33
C PHE A 98 -6.86 -7.75 -3.20
N ASN A 99 -6.39 -7.68 -4.45
CA ASN A 99 -6.28 -8.83 -5.35
C ASN A 99 -4.87 -9.46 -5.36
N ILE A 100 -3.90 -8.89 -4.63
CA ILE A 100 -2.52 -9.38 -4.58
C ILE A 100 -2.46 -10.55 -3.57
N SER A 101 -2.75 -11.76 -4.02
CA SER A 101 -2.88 -12.92 -3.12
C SER A 101 -1.59 -13.37 -2.43
N THR A 102 -0.44 -12.90 -2.90
CA THR A 102 0.87 -13.13 -2.31
C THR A 102 1.21 -12.16 -1.18
N LEU A 103 0.44 -11.08 -1.00
CA LEU A 103 0.72 -10.03 -0.03
C LEU A 103 0.60 -10.58 1.40
N ARG A 104 1.66 -10.36 2.18
CA ARG A 104 1.81 -10.72 3.59
C ARG A 104 1.85 -9.47 4.49
N MET A 105 2.43 -8.38 4.01
CA MET A 105 2.57 -7.13 4.75
C MET A 105 2.08 -5.95 3.91
N LEU A 106 1.18 -5.16 4.50
CA LEU A 106 0.70 -3.90 3.95
C LEU A 106 0.84 -2.80 4.99
N ASN A 107 1.78 -1.89 4.80
CA ASN A 107 1.98 -0.73 5.66
C ASN A 107 1.69 0.57 4.91
N LEU A 108 0.62 1.25 5.30
CA LEU A 108 0.16 2.53 4.74
C LEU A 108 0.05 3.62 5.81
N ALA A 109 0.65 3.41 6.99
CA ALA A 109 0.49 4.31 8.12
C ALA A 109 1.03 5.72 7.85
N ASN A 110 0.58 6.69 8.63
CA ASN A 110 1.03 8.08 8.60
C ASN A 110 0.95 8.70 7.19
N ASN A 111 -0.27 8.78 6.67
CA ASN A 111 -0.62 9.35 5.36
C ASN A 111 -1.93 10.17 5.48
N HIS A 112 -2.50 10.60 4.36
CA HIS A 112 -3.79 11.30 4.29
C HIS A 112 -4.86 10.46 3.57
N LEU A 113 -4.74 9.13 3.59
CA LEU A 113 -5.67 8.23 2.91
C LEU A 113 -7.05 8.26 3.58
N SER A 114 -8.10 8.03 2.81
CA SER A 114 -9.49 8.16 3.26
C SER A 114 -10.42 7.15 2.56
N GLY A 115 -11.71 7.20 2.86
CA GLY A 115 -12.70 6.27 2.31
C GLY A 115 -13.00 5.11 3.26
N ILE A 116 -13.72 4.11 2.76
CA ILE A 116 -14.17 2.95 3.52
C ILE A 116 -13.31 1.73 3.22
N LEU A 117 -13.11 0.87 4.22
CA LEU A 117 -12.49 -0.44 4.02
C LEU A 117 -13.50 -1.36 3.31
N PRO A 118 -13.15 -1.99 2.17
CA PRO A 118 -14.10 -2.79 1.43
C PRO A 118 -14.37 -4.13 2.13
N SER A 119 -15.64 -4.55 2.16
CA SER A 119 -16.06 -5.78 2.83
C SER A 119 -15.52 -7.06 2.20
N ASN A 120 -14.94 -6.99 1.01
CA ASN A 120 -14.32 -8.12 0.34
C ASN A 120 -12.78 -8.06 0.35
N MET A 121 -12.14 -7.19 1.15
CA MET A 121 -10.67 -7.06 1.14
C MET A 121 -9.94 -8.37 1.43
N CYS A 122 -10.48 -9.21 2.31
CA CYS A 122 -9.89 -10.51 2.66
C CYS A 122 -10.22 -11.63 1.66
N HIS A 123 -10.99 -11.35 0.60
CA HIS A 123 -11.30 -12.36 -0.42
C HIS A 123 -10.08 -12.70 -1.28
N GLY A 124 -9.20 -11.74 -1.55
CA GLY A 124 -7.94 -11.98 -2.28
C GLY A 124 -6.71 -12.08 -1.38
N LEU A 125 -6.74 -11.48 -0.19
CA LEU A 125 -5.59 -11.37 0.72
C LEU A 125 -5.45 -12.55 1.70
N HIS A 126 -5.43 -13.78 1.18
CA HIS A 126 -5.36 -14.99 2.03
C HIS A 126 -4.05 -15.17 2.80
N ASN A 127 -2.97 -14.53 2.35
CA ASN A 127 -1.65 -14.61 2.97
C ASN A 127 -1.31 -13.41 3.85
N LEU A 128 -2.22 -12.45 4.02
CA LEU A 128 -1.95 -11.23 4.78
C LEU A 128 -1.75 -11.57 6.26
N GLU A 129 -0.62 -11.14 6.79
CA GLU A 129 -0.17 -11.35 8.17
C GLU A 129 -0.14 -10.03 8.95
N TYR A 130 0.16 -8.91 8.28
CA TYR A 130 0.29 -7.59 8.87
C TYR A 130 -0.45 -6.53 8.04
N ILE A 131 -1.29 -5.73 8.69
CA ILE A 131 -1.85 -4.51 8.11
C ILE A 131 -1.74 -3.33 9.07
N ASP A 132 -1.17 -2.24 8.58
CA ASP A 132 -1.06 -0.99 9.33
C ASP A 132 -1.61 0.18 8.50
N LEU A 133 -2.70 0.75 9.00
CA LEU A 133 -3.40 1.91 8.45
C LEU A 133 -3.42 3.07 9.46
N LEU A 134 -2.64 2.99 10.53
CA LEU A 134 -2.63 3.97 11.62
C LEU A 134 -2.33 5.39 11.11
N LEU A 135 -2.88 6.41 11.77
CA LEU A 135 -2.70 7.83 11.40
C LEU A 135 -3.10 8.11 9.94
N ASN A 136 -4.36 7.86 9.62
CA ASN A 136 -4.98 8.19 8.33
C ASN A 136 -6.39 8.79 8.56
N ASN A 137 -7.17 8.93 7.49
CA ASN A 137 -8.49 9.53 7.50
C ASN A 137 -9.58 8.55 7.01
N PHE A 138 -9.38 7.24 7.19
CA PHE A 138 -10.39 6.21 6.86
C PHE A 138 -11.63 6.36 7.73
N SER A 139 -12.80 6.05 7.18
CA SER A 139 -14.09 6.21 7.87
C SER A 139 -15.01 5.02 7.64
N GLY A 140 -16.14 5.00 8.34
CA GLY A 140 -17.11 3.90 8.29
C GLY A 140 -16.75 2.75 9.22
N ALA A 141 -17.50 1.66 9.12
CA ALA A 141 -17.31 0.50 9.99
C ALA A 141 -16.15 -0.38 9.50
N ILE A 142 -15.38 -0.95 10.44
CA ILE A 142 -14.45 -2.04 10.15
C ILE A 142 -15.28 -3.24 9.65
N PRO A 143 -15.03 -3.75 8.43
CA PRO A 143 -15.81 -4.85 7.89
C PRO A 143 -15.67 -6.11 8.74
N ALA A 144 -16.78 -6.76 9.07
CA ALA A 144 -16.75 -8.01 9.84
C ALA A 144 -15.93 -9.11 9.14
N SER A 145 -15.88 -9.07 7.81
CA SER A 145 -15.08 -9.96 6.96
C SER A 145 -13.57 -9.81 7.13
N ILE A 146 -13.08 -8.84 7.91
CA ILE A 146 -11.65 -8.75 8.23
C ILE A 146 -11.16 -10.01 8.95
N SER A 147 -12.04 -10.71 9.68
CA SER A 147 -11.75 -12.01 10.28
C SER A 147 -11.51 -13.12 9.26
N ASN A 148 -11.85 -12.91 7.98
CA ASN A 148 -11.58 -13.90 6.92
C ASN A 148 -10.12 -13.84 6.44
N CYS A 149 -9.36 -12.81 6.81
CA CYS A 149 -7.91 -12.79 6.62
C CYS A 149 -7.28 -13.76 7.64
N SER A 150 -7.37 -15.07 7.37
CA SER A 150 -7.08 -16.14 8.35
C SER A 150 -5.65 -16.19 8.88
N LYS A 151 -4.70 -15.53 8.21
CA LYS A 151 -3.30 -15.43 8.64
C LYS A 151 -2.96 -14.11 9.31
N LEU A 152 -3.91 -13.18 9.40
CA LEU A 152 -3.67 -11.86 9.97
C LEU A 152 -3.35 -12.02 11.46
N THR A 153 -2.17 -11.58 11.85
CA THR A 153 -1.70 -11.59 13.24
C THR A 153 -1.61 -10.19 13.81
N GLU A 154 -1.35 -9.20 12.97
CA GLU A 154 -1.14 -7.82 13.39
C GLU A 154 -2.03 -6.85 12.61
N ILE A 155 -2.75 -6.01 13.34
CA ILE A 155 -3.67 -5.03 12.78
C ILE A 155 -3.61 -3.72 13.55
N TYR A 156 -3.27 -2.65 12.84
CA TYR A 156 -3.18 -1.30 13.41
C TYR A 156 -4.12 -0.36 12.62
N LEU A 157 -5.22 0.03 13.26
CA LEU A 157 -6.26 0.89 12.68
C LEU A 157 -6.48 2.19 13.47
N GLY A 158 -5.64 2.44 14.47
CA GLY A 158 -5.73 3.59 15.35
C GLY A 158 -5.66 4.92 14.60
N ASP A 159 -6.09 6.00 15.26
CA ASP A 159 -6.01 7.36 14.72
C ASP A 159 -6.61 7.49 13.31
N ASN A 160 -7.79 6.90 13.14
CA ASN A 160 -8.67 7.02 11.98
C ASN A 160 -10.09 7.41 12.45
N LYS A 161 -11.03 7.58 11.51
CA LYS A 161 -12.47 7.80 11.79
C LYS A 161 -13.29 6.52 11.67
N LEU A 162 -12.66 5.37 11.92
CA LEU A 162 -13.26 4.04 11.82
C LEU A 162 -14.14 3.74 13.04
N SER A 163 -15.27 3.07 12.82
CA SER A 163 -16.12 2.54 13.89
C SER A 163 -15.95 1.03 14.02
N VAL A 164 -15.87 0.56 15.28
CA VAL A 164 -15.75 -0.86 15.60
C VAL A 164 -17.13 -1.51 15.56
N ASN A 165 -17.25 -2.65 14.89
CA ASN A 165 -18.42 -3.50 14.99
C ASN A 165 -18.32 -4.34 16.27
N LEU A 166 -19.41 -4.40 17.07
CA LEU A 166 -19.46 -5.15 18.35
C LEU A 166 -19.04 -6.62 18.20
N HIS A 167 -19.25 -7.23 17.02
CA HIS A 167 -18.86 -8.61 16.76
C HIS A 167 -17.34 -8.84 16.60
N LEU A 168 -16.53 -7.79 16.43
CA LEU A 168 -15.08 -7.91 16.21
C LEU A 168 -14.26 -7.92 17.50
N GLN A 169 -14.84 -7.63 18.67
CA GLN A 169 -14.10 -7.54 19.93
C GLN A 169 -13.41 -8.87 20.31
N ASN A 170 -14.10 -10.00 20.11
CA ASN A 170 -13.56 -11.33 20.41
C ASN A 170 -12.51 -11.79 19.40
N TRP A 171 -12.64 -11.38 18.13
CA TRP A 171 -11.65 -11.70 17.10
C TRP A 171 -10.38 -10.87 17.29
N ALA A 172 -10.49 -9.56 17.52
CA ALA A 172 -9.34 -8.69 17.71
C ALA A 172 -8.51 -9.07 18.95
N SER A 173 -9.16 -9.53 20.02
CA SER A 173 -8.48 -10.04 21.23
C SER A 173 -7.85 -11.44 21.06
N SER A 174 -8.15 -12.14 19.96
CA SER A 174 -7.53 -13.43 19.63
C SER A 174 -6.24 -13.31 18.83
N LEU A 175 -5.89 -12.11 18.38
CA LEU A 175 -4.65 -11.85 17.68
C LEU A 175 -3.45 -11.98 18.64
N PRO A 176 -2.30 -12.49 18.16
CA PRO A 176 -1.08 -12.55 18.96
C PRO A 176 -0.69 -11.15 19.47
N SER A 177 -0.20 -11.08 20.71
CA SER A 177 0.34 -9.87 21.35
C SER A 177 1.76 -9.54 20.91
#